data_AF-A0AAE0LG19-F1
#
_entry.id   AF-A0AAE0LG19-F1
#
_cell.length_a   1.000
_cell.length_b   1.000
_cell.length_c   1.000
_cell.angle_alpha   90.00
_cell.angle_beta   90.00
_cell.angle_gamma   90.00
#
_symmetry.space_group_name_H-M   'P 1'
#
loop_
_entity.id
_entity.type
_entity.pdbx_description
1 polymer ?
#
loop_
_entity_poly.entity_id
_entity_poly.type
_entity_poly.pdbx_seq_one_letter_code
_entity_poly.pdbx_strand_id
1 'polypeptide(L)'
;MSFAKTWIRPEVYPIFVVIGGACGLCVFQCTRCMFCSPDTRIMKETRAMGVLEDDSYFKEGGKFYNHAVRRFCAAQSTEMMPSLNKTFGGSD
;
A
#
# COMPACT_ATOMS: atom_id res chain seq x y z
N MET A 1 8.05 -26.53 28.07
CA MET A 1 7.70 -25.10 27.88
C MET A 1 7.21 -24.91 26.46
N SER A 2 6.15 -24.13 26.25
CA SER A 2 5.62 -23.83 24.90
C SER A 2 6.46 -22.75 24.21
N PHE A 3 6.68 -22.89 22.90
CA PHE A 3 7.43 -21.96 22.04
C PHE A 3 6.99 -20.51 22.25
N ALA A 4 5.68 -20.25 22.29
CA ALA A 4 5.15 -18.90 22.50
C ALA A 4 5.59 -18.28 23.83
N LYS A 5 5.66 -19.07 24.91
CA LYS A 5 6.12 -18.59 26.23
C LYS A 5 7.61 -18.26 26.27
N THR A 6 8.41 -18.90 25.42
CA THR A 6 9.87 -18.70 25.36
C THR A 6 10.25 -17.54 24.42
N TRP A 7 9.54 -17.40 23.30
CA TRP A 7 9.94 -16.52 22.20
C TRP A 7 9.04 -15.29 22.01
N ILE A 8 7.78 -15.35 22.45
CA ILE A 8 6.83 -14.24 22.31
C ILE A 8 6.70 -13.54 23.66
N ARG A 9 7.75 -12.80 24.02
CA ARG A 9 7.77 -11.94 25.20
C ARG A 9 7.19 -10.56 24.84
N PRO A 10 6.51 -9.87 25.76
CA PRO A 10 5.92 -8.55 25.51
C PRO A 10 6.93 -7.51 24.98
N GLU A 11 8.18 -7.62 25.42
CA GLU A 11 9.30 -6.77 25.00
C GLU A 11 9.61 -6.86 23.50
N VAL A 12 9.22 -7.95 22.84
CA VAL A 12 9.54 -8.23 21.43
C VAL A 12 8.39 -7.81 20.49
N TYR A 13 7.19 -7.56 21.01
CA TYR A 13 6.05 -7.05 20.23
C TYR A 13 6.37 -5.82 19.37
N PRO A 14 7.04 -4.76 19.88
CA PRO A 14 7.35 -3.60 19.05
C PRO A 14 8.26 -3.97 17.85
N ILE A 15 9.22 -4.87 18.06
CA ILE A 15 10.14 -5.30 16.99
C ILE A 15 9.37 -6.10 15.92
N PHE A 16 8.50 -7.00 16.34
CA PHE A 16 7.65 -7.77 15.41
C PHE A 16 6.71 -6.87 14.60
N VAL A 17 6.14 -5.83 15.22
CA VAL A 17 5.28 -4.87 14.52
C VAL A 17 6.08 -4.13 13.44
N VAL A 18 7.27 -3.64 13.75
CA VAL A 18 8.09 -2.88 12.78
C VAL A 18 8.56 -3.78 11.64
N ILE A 19 9.12 -4.96 11.94
CA ILE A 19 9.62 -5.89 10.92
C ILE A 19 8.47 -6.43 10.08
N GLY A 20 7.38 -6.87 10.72
CA GLY A 20 6.18 -7.34 10.03
C GLY A 20 5.56 -6.26 9.16
N GLY A 21 5.51 -5.01 9.64
CA GLY A 21 5.07 -3.86 8.87
C GLY A 21 5.93 -3.61 7.64
N ALA A 22 7.27 -3.60 7.78
CA ALA A 22 8.19 -3.39 6.68
C ALA A 22 8.08 -4.50 5.61
N CYS A 23 8.08 -5.77 6.04
CA CYS A 23 7.89 -6.91 5.14
C CYS A 23 6.53 -6.85 4.44
N GLY A 24 5.46 -6.53 5.17
CA GLY A 24 4.11 -6.39 4.62
C GLY A 24 4.02 -5.28 3.57
N LEU A 25 4.65 -4.12 3.81
CA LEU A 25 4.70 -3.03 2.83
C LEU A 25 5.48 -3.41 1.57
N CYS A 26 6.61 -4.10 1.73
CA CYS A 26 7.39 -4.59 0.59
C CYS A 26 6.57 -5.59 -0.24
N VAL A 27 5.97 -6.59 0.39
CA VAL A 27 5.13 -7.58 -0.29
C VAL A 27 3.95 -6.93 -0.98
N PHE A 28 3.29 -5.96 -0.34
CA PHE A 28 2.19 -5.19 -0.94
C PHE A 28 2.66 -4.47 -2.22
N GLN A 29 3.79 -3.77 -2.16
CA GLN A 29 4.32 -3.03 -3.29
C GLN A 29 4.73 -3.96 -4.44
N CYS A 30 5.47 -5.04 -4.13
CA CYS A 30 5.88 -6.02 -5.13
C CYS A 30 4.68 -6.69 -5.79
N THR A 31 3.70 -7.13 -5.01
CA THR A 31 2.47 -7.76 -5.52
C THR A 31 1.72 -6.80 -6.44
N ARG A 32 1.59 -5.53 -6.06
CA ARG A 32 0.91 -4.51 -6.87
C ARG A 32 1.66 -4.22 -8.18
N CYS A 33 2.99 -4.17 -8.14
CA CYS A 33 3.80 -4.06 -9.34
C CYS A 33 3.63 -5.29 -10.24
N MET A 34 3.67 -6.50 -9.67
CA MET A 34 3.55 -7.73 -10.44
C MET A 34 2.20 -7.86 -11.16
N PHE A 35 1.08 -7.53 -10.50
CA PHE A 35 -0.26 -7.80 -11.06
C PHE A 35 -0.92 -6.61 -11.75
N CYS A 36 -0.55 -5.38 -11.41
CA CYS A 36 -1.26 -4.19 -11.88
C CYS A 36 -0.37 -3.23 -12.68
N SER A 37 0.92 -3.52 -12.85
CA SER A 37 1.76 -2.68 -13.71
C SER A 37 1.45 -2.96 -15.19
N PRO A 38 1.22 -1.90 -15.98
CA PRO A 38 0.85 -2.05 -17.40
C PRO A 38 1.97 -2.71 -18.23
N ASP A 39 3.22 -2.59 -17.78
CA ASP A 39 4.39 -3.16 -18.46
C ASP A 39 4.65 -4.65 -18.14
N THR A 40 4.17 -5.16 -17.01
CA THR A 40 4.42 -6.55 -16.59
C THR A 40 3.19 -7.42 -16.80
N ARG A 41 3.23 -8.24 -17.85
CA ARG A 41 2.12 -9.11 -18.27
C ARG A 41 2.36 -10.54 -17.82
N ILE A 42 1.79 -10.91 -16.67
CA ILE A 42 1.95 -12.27 -16.10
C ILE A 42 0.98 -13.27 -16.73
N MET A 43 -0.25 -12.84 -17.07
CA MET A 43 -1.26 -13.72 -17.64
C MET A 43 -1.07 -13.90 -19.15
N LYS A 44 -1.33 -15.12 -19.64
CA LYS A 44 -1.16 -15.48 -21.06
C LYS A 44 -2.06 -14.65 -21.98
N GLU A 45 -3.27 -14.36 -21.54
CA GLU A 45 -4.25 -13.54 -22.26
C GLU A 45 -3.70 -12.13 -22.51
N THR A 46 -3.12 -11.50 -21.49
CA THR A 46 -2.52 -10.16 -21.55
C THR A 46 -1.27 -10.12 -22.43
N ARG A 47 -0.55 -11.25 -22.55
CA ARG A 47 0.59 -11.38 -23.48
C ARG A 47 0.15 -11.54 -24.94
N ALA A 48 -1.01 -12.14 -25.18
CA ALA A 48 -1.57 -12.31 -26.52
C ALA A 48 -2.19 -11.01 -27.08
N MET A 49 -2.45 -10.02 -26.23
CA MET A 49 -2.91 -8.67 -26.61
C MET A 49 -1.80 -7.93 -27.36
N GLY A 50 -1.78 -8.09 -28.68
CA GLY A 50 -0.89 -7.40 -29.61
C GLY A 50 -1.48 -6.06 -30.05
N VAL A 51 -1.30 -5.04 -29.22
CA VAL A 51 -1.27 -3.58 -29.45
C VAL A 51 -1.38 -2.93 -28.05
N LEU A 52 -0.57 -1.90 -27.79
CA LEU A 52 -0.44 -1.24 -26.48
C LEU A 52 -1.30 0.03 -26.35
N GLU A 53 -1.94 0.50 -27.42
CA GLU A 53 -2.68 1.78 -27.46
C GLU A 53 -4.20 1.62 -27.39
N ASP A 54 -4.68 0.47 -26.92
CA ASP A 54 -6.11 0.28 -26.72
C ASP A 54 -6.61 1.12 -25.52
N ASP A 55 -7.86 1.59 -25.60
CA ASP A 55 -8.54 2.34 -24.51
C ASP A 55 -8.54 1.55 -23.17
N SER A 56 -8.47 0.23 -23.23
CA SER A 56 -8.32 -0.66 -22.07
C SER A 56 -6.98 -0.47 -21.34
N TYR A 57 -5.87 -0.28 -22.07
CA TYR A 57 -4.53 -0.07 -21.52
C TYR A 57 -4.40 1.29 -20.82
N PHE A 58 -4.98 2.35 -21.41
CA PHE A 58 -5.03 3.68 -20.79
C PHE A 58 -5.84 3.68 -19.48
N LYS A 59 -6.96 2.96 -19.46
CA LYS A 59 -7.76 2.76 -18.24
C LYS A 59 -7.02 1.98 -17.16
N GLU A 60 -6.22 0.98 -17.54
CA GLU A 60 -5.39 0.21 -16.62
C GLU A 60 -4.25 1.07 -16.03
N GLY A 61 -3.55 1.83 -16.86
CA GLY A 61 -2.53 2.80 -16.39
C GLY A 61 -3.10 3.84 -15.43
N GLY A 62 -4.31 4.34 -15.72
CA GLY A 62 -5.05 5.24 -14.82
C GLY A 62 -5.36 4.62 -13.46
N LYS A 63 -5.74 3.33 -13.43
CA LYS A 63 -5.97 2.57 -12.20
C LYS A 63 -4.67 2.29 -11.43
N PHE A 64 -3.57 2.03 -12.14
CA PHE A 64 -2.26 1.83 -11.51
C PHE A 64 -1.78 3.10 -10.79
N TYR A 65 -1.87 4.25 -11.46
CA TYR A 65 -1.51 5.55 -10.89
C TYR A 65 -2.43 5.94 -9.72
N ASN A 66 -3.75 5.95 -9.92
CA ASN A 66 -4.74 6.37 -8.92
C ASN A 66 -5.34 5.21 -8.11
N HIS A 67 -4.48 4.48 -7.41
CA HIS A 67 -4.92 3.36 -6.56
C HIS A 67 -5.49 3.81 -5.21
N ALA A 68 -6.24 2.92 -4.56
CA ALA A 68 -7.02 3.21 -3.34
C ALA A 68 -6.19 3.81 -2.19
N VAL A 69 -4.99 3.27 -1.93
CA VAL A 69 -4.11 3.79 -0.86
C VAL A 69 -3.68 5.23 -1.16
N ARG A 70 -3.23 5.54 -2.39
CA ARG A 70 -2.91 6.91 -2.80
C ARG A 70 -4.11 7.85 -2.67
N ARG A 71 -5.31 7.41 -3.07
CA ARG A 71 -6.55 8.21 -2.94
C ARG A 71 -6.90 8.47 -1.47
N PHE A 72 -6.75 7.47 -0.63
CA PHE A 72 -6.98 7.59 0.82
C PHE A 72 -5.98 8.57 1.45
N CYS A 73 -4.70 8.44 1.15
CA CYS A 73 -3.67 9.36 1.63
C CYS A 73 -3.88 10.79 1.11
N ALA A 74 -4.32 10.95 -0.14
CA ALA A 74 -4.61 12.26 -0.73
C ALA A 74 -5.89 12.91 -0.18
N ALA A 75 -6.84 12.13 0.32
CA ALA A 75 -8.05 12.62 0.97
C ALA A 75 -7.79 13.08 2.42
N GLN A 76 -6.65 12.71 3.00
CA GLN A 76 -6.29 13.12 4.35
C GLN A 76 -5.73 14.55 4.35
N SER A 77 -6.11 15.34 5.35
CA SER A 77 -5.55 16.70 5.55
C SER A 77 -4.03 16.63 5.72
N THR A 78 -3.29 17.52 5.05
CA THR A 78 -1.81 17.58 5.12
C THR A 78 -1.29 18.08 6.47
N GLU A 79 -2.18 18.40 7.41
CA GLU A 79 -1.81 18.84 8.76
C GLU A 79 -1.26 17.69 9.59
N MET A 80 -0.11 17.89 10.24
CA MET A 80 0.58 16.87 11.04
C MET A 80 -0.29 16.36 12.21
N MET A 81 -1.12 17.23 12.80
CA MET A 81 -1.96 16.89 13.95
C MET A 81 -3.27 17.68 13.90
N PRO A 82 -4.24 17.30 13.04
CA PRO A 82 -5.48 18.07 12.86
C PRO A 82 -6.28 18.19 14.16
N SER A 83 -6.19 17.21 15.05
CA SER A 83 -6.84 17.28 16.38
C SER A 83 -6.18 18.33 17.28
N LEU A 84 -4.84 18.32 17.40
CA LEU A 84 -4.14 19.33 18.21
C LEU A 84 -4.23 20.74 17.61
N ASN A 85 -4.22 20.84 16.29
CA ASN A 85 -4.34 22.13 15.61
C ASN A 85 -5.72 22.74 15.86
N LYS A 86 -6.79 21.93 15.90
CA LYS A 86 -8.14 22.39 16.28
C LYS A 86 -8.23 22.79 17.75
N THR A 87 -7.61 22.03 18.65
CA THR A 87 -7.70 22.30 20.11
C THR A 87 -6.84 23.48 20.57
N PHE A 88 -5.70 23.75 19.91
CA PHE A 88 -4.76 24.80 20.32
C PHE A 88 -4.68 25.98 19.34
N GLY A 89 -5.15 25.82 18.10
CA GLY A 89 -5.17 26.86 17.07
C GLY A 89 -6.39 27.79 17.11
N GLY A 90 -7.34 27.57 18.03
CA GLY A 90 -8.46 28.49 18.28
C GLY A 90 -9.53 28.50 17.19
N SER A 91 -9.73 27.38 16.48
CA SER A 91 -10.75 27.25 15.43
C SER A 91 -12.10 26.70 15.91
N ASP A 92 -12.33 26.65 17.23
CA ASP A 92 -13.63 26.48 17.89
C ASP A 92 -13.77 27.49 19.04
#